data_AF-A0A926P0I4-F1
#
_entry.id   AF-A0A926P0I4-F1
#
_cell.length_a   1.000
_cell.length_b   1.000
_cell.length_c   1.000
_cell.angle_alpha   90.00
_cell.angle_beta   90.00
_cell.angle_gamma   90.00
#
_symmetry.space_group_name_H-M   'P 1'
#
loop_
_entity.id
_entity.type
_entity.pdbx_description
1 polymer ?
#
loop_
_entity_poly.entity_id
_entity_poly.type
_entity_poly.pdbx_seq_one_letter_code
_entity_poly.pdbx_strand_id
1 'polypeptide(L)'
;MKTLPRIALLGGLLAVTSAGLAYAQGEQTGWFVLRQDHAGTCSTRKLTDADGGYHHSGNWQIAGGPYDTQKQALDRKQALQLTGTCASDS
;
A
#
# COMPACT_ATOMS: atom_id res chain seq x y z
N MET A 1 59.09 -27.05 -7.96
CA MET A 1 58.88 -26.45 -9.29
C MET A 1 57.65 -27.08 -9.92
N LYS A 2 56.71 -26.26 -10.44
CA LYS A 2 55.82 -26.47 -11.63
C LYS A 2 55.15 -27.85 -11.78
N THR A 3 53.81 -28.01 -11.85
CA THR A 3 52.85 -27.34 -12.73
C THR A 3 51.39 -27.72 -12.36
N LEU A 4 50.53 -26.73 -12.16
CA LEU A 4 49.09 -26.75 -12.54
C LEU A 4 49.04 -26.35 -14.05
N PRO A 5 47.97 -26.57 -14.87
CA PRO A 5 46.57 -26.30 -14.51
C PRO A 5 45.46 -27.02 -15.37
N ARG A 6 44.23 -26.52 -15.21
CA ARG A 6 43.07 -26.51 -16.15
C ARG A 6 42.11 -27.69 -16.08
N ILE A 7 41.21 -27.63 -15.10
CA ILE A 7 39.85 -28.15 -15.27
C ILE A 7 38.96 -26.97 -15.65
N ALA A 8 38.32 -27.13 -16.81
CA ALA A 8 37.56 -26.14 -17.53
C ALA A 8 36.26 -25.74 -16.79
N LEU A 9 35.91 -24.46 -16.97
CA LEU A 9 34.58 -23.94 -16.71
C LEU A 9 33.53 -24.77 -17.47
N LEU A 10 32.62 -25.41 -16.73
CA LEU A 10 31.31 -25.80 -17.24
C LEU A 10 30.28 -24.99 -16.45
N GLY A 11 29.83 -23.90 -17.09
CA GLY A 11 28.68 -23.13 -16.64
C GLY A 11 27.46 -24.04 -16.60
N GLY A 12 26.94 -24.25 -15.40
CA GLY A 12 25.64 -24.86 -15.16
C GLY A 12 24.72 -23.80 -14.57
N LEU A 13 23.65 -23.51 -15.29
CA LEU A 13 22.67 -22.45 -15.07
C LEU A 13 22.29 -22.26 -13.59
N LEU A 14 22.26 -20.98 -13.20
CA LEU A 14 21.49 -20.45 -12.07
C LEU A 14 20.01 -20.85 -12.21
N ALA A 15 19.61 -21.96 -11.63
CA ALA A 15 18.21 -22.20 -11.31
C ALA A 15 17.91 -21.49 -9.98
N VAL A 16 17.77 -20.15 -10.05
CA VAL A 16 17.06 -19.41 -9.00
C VAL A 16 15.61 -19.85 -9.12
N THR A 17 15.23 -20.89 -8.38
CA THR A 17 13.83 -21.19 -8.11
C THR A 17 13.31 -20.05 -7.24
N SER A 18 12.79 -19.01 -7.88
CA SER A 18 11.86 -18.06 -7.29
C SER A 18 10.58 -18.81 -6.93
N ALA A 19 10.66 -19.64 -5.89
CA ALA A 19 9.50 -20.17 -5.21
C ALA A 19 8.68 -18.97 -4.76
N GLY A 20 7.51 -18.84 -5.37
CA GLY A 20 6.73 -17.63 -5.42
C GLY A 20 6.60 -16.98 -4.06
N LEU A 21 6.82 -15.66 -4.03
CA LEU A 21 6.09 -14.82 -3.10
C LEU A 21 4.62 -15.17 -3.32
N ALA A 22 4.08 -15.99 -2.43
CA ALA A 22 2.68 -15.92 -2.11
C ALA A 22 2.48 -14.49 -1.62
N TYR A 23 2.13 -13.60 -2.55
CA TYR A 23 1.44 -12.38 -2.22
C TYR A 23 0.16 -12.87 -1.57
N ALA A 24 0.21 -13.03 -0.25
CA ALA A 24 -0.95 -12.94 0.58
C ALA A 24 -1.66 -11.68 0.07
N GLN A 25 -2.78 -11.89 -0.62
CA GLN A 25 -3.83 -10.89 -0.77
C GLN A 25 -4.36 -10.68 0.65
N GLY A 26 -3.51 -10.11 1.51
CA GLY A 26 -3.91 -9.70 2.83
C GLY A 26 -4.89 -8.59 2.58
N GLU A 27 -6.16 -8.85 2.88
CA GLU A 27 -7.15 -7.81 3.12
C GLU A 27 -6.41 -6.62 3.76
N GLN A 28 -6.47 -5.43 3.17
CA GLN A 28 -5.91 -4.27 3.83
C GLN A 28 -6.78 -3.96 5.05
N THR A 29 -6.60 -4.73 6.13
CA THR A 29 -7.34 -4.63 7.39
C THR A 29 -6.86 -3.40 8.13
N GLY A 30 -7.34 -2.23 7.70
CA GLY A 30 -6.89 -0.95 8.24
C GLY A 30 -7.93 0.13 8.05
N TRP A 31 -7.82 1.18 8.87
CA TRP A 31 -8.53 2.43 8.72
C TRP A 31 -7.79 3.34 7.75
N PHE A 32 -8.53 4.03 6.90
CA PHE A 32 -8.00 4.97 5.91
C PHE A 32 -8.67 6.32 6.07
N VAL A 33 -7.99 7.36 5.61
CA VAL A 33 -8.58 8.68 5.37
C VAL A 33 -8.87 8.78 3.87
N LEU A 34 -10.12 9.01 3.51
CA LEU A 34 -10.61 9.11 2.14
C LEU A 34 -11.04 10.55 1.89
N ARG A 35 -10.54 11.18 0.83
CA ARG A 35 -10.85 12.55 0.40
C ARG A 35 -11.84 12.52 -0.74
N GLN A 36 -12.88 13.35 -0.67
CA GLN A 36 -13.79 13.58 -1.78
C GLN A 36 -13.17 14.62 -2.72
N ASP A 37 -12.86 14.27 -3.97
CA ASP A 37 -12.13 15.13 -4.90
C ASP A 37 -12.81 16.47 -5.17
N HIS A 38 -14.14 16.45 -5.28
CA HIS A 38 -14.93 17.64 -5.61
C HIS A 38 -15.13 18.58 -4.41
N ALA A 39 -15.19 18.05 -3.18
CA ALA A 39 -15.45 18.83 -1.98
C ALA A 39 -14.21 19.09 -1.13
N GLY A 40 -13.13 18.33 -1.34
CA GLY A 40 -11.96 18.29 -0.46
C GLY A 40 -12.23 17.66 0.91
N THR A 41 -13.48 17.33 1.26
CA THR A 41 -13.86 16.76 2.55
C THR A 41 -13.30 15.36 2.74
N CYS A 42 -12.82 15.06 3.94
CA CYS A 42 -12.24 13.75 4.26
C CYS A 42 -13.07 12.96 5.26
N SER A 43 -13.12 11.63 5.09
CA SER A 43 -13.78 10.71 6.02
C SER A 43 -12.85 9.54 6.39
N THR A 44 -13.03 8.99 7.61
CA THR A 44 -12.28 7.82 8.08
C THR A 44 -13.09 6.54 7.93
N ARG A 45 -12.59 5.53 7.22
CA ARG A 45 -13.30 4.25 7.00
C ARG A 45 -12.34 3.06 6.92
N LYS A 46 -12.83 1.87 7.27
CA LYS A 46 -12.14 0.63 6.92
C LYS A 46 -12.38 0.33 5.44
N LEU A 47 -11.31 0.15 4.67
CA LEU A 47 -11.42 -0.31 3.29
C LEU A 47 -11.43 -1.84 3.32
N THR A 48 -12.58 -2.45 3.07
CA THR A 48 -12.64 -3.89 2.80
C THR A 48 -12.37 -4.07 1.31
N ASP A 49 -11.32 -4.82 0.99
CA ASP A 49 -10.96 -5.21 -0.38
C ASP A 49 -11.89 -6.33 -0.82
N ALA A 50 -13.17 -6.01 -0.98
CA ALA A 50 -14.16 -6.91 -1.55
C ALA A 50 -14.65 -6.25 -2.84
N ASP A 51 -14.05 -6.70 -3.96
CA ASP A 51 -14.50 -6.44 -5.33
C ASP A 51 -14.33 -5.00 -5.87
N GLY A 52 -13.19 -4.34 -5.63
CA GLY A 52 -12.85 -3.08 -6.33
C GLY A 52 -13.75 -1.87 -5.98
N GLY A 53 -14.50 -1.96 -4.88
CA GLY A 53 -15.59 -1.04 -4.53
C GLY A 53 -15.21 0.37 -4.10
N TYR A 54 -13.95 0.68 -3.81
CA TYR A 54 -13.55 2.07 -3.56
C TYR A 54 -13.59 2.92 -4.84
N HIS A 55 -13.24 2.32 -5.98
CA HIS A 55 -13.23 2.97 -7.28
C HIS A 55 -14.62 3.36 -7.79
N HIS A 56 -15.69 2.72 -7.29
CA HIS A 56 -17.05 2.89 -7.85
C HIS A 56 -17.73 4.20 -7.49
N SER A 57 -17.23 4.94 -6.49
CA SER A 57 -17.81 6.24 -6.15
C SER A 57 -17.25 7.39 -6.99
N GLY A 58 -16.22 7.13 -7.83
CA GLY A 58 -15.59 8.06 -8.79
C GLY A 58 -14.98 9.34 -8.22
N ASN A 59 -15.32 9.67 -6.98
CA ASN A 59 -15.08 10.96 -6.35
C ASN A 59 -14.26 10.83 -5.07
N TRP A 60 -13.84 9.62 -4.67
CA TRP A 60 -13.10 9.41 -3.43
C TRP A 60 -11.67 8.92 -3.74
N GLN A 61 -10.68 9.58 -3.16
CA GLN A 61 -9.25 9.23 -3.21
C GLN A 61 -8.64 9.00 -1.83
N ILE A 62 -7.70 8.05 -1.72
CA ILE A 62 -7.02 7.80 -0.45
C ILE A 62 -6.10 8.99 -0.14
N ALA A 63 -6.34 9.65 0.99
CA ALA A 63 -5.52 10.75 1.50
C ALA A 63 -4.56 10.33 2.63
N GLY A 64 -4.75 9.14 3.22
CA GLY A 64 -3.84 8.54 4.20
C GLY A 64 -4.27 7.15 4.67
N GLY A 65 -3.34 6.43 5.30
CA GLY A 65 -3.53 5.07 5.81
C GLY A 65 -2.66 4.04 5.06
N PRO A 66 -2.79 2.73 5.37
CA PRO A 66 -3.66 2.16 6.42
C PRO A 66 -3.23 2.52 7.84
N TYR A 67 -4.18 2.48 8.79
CA TYR A 67 -3.99 2.66 10.23
C TYR A 67 -4.62 1.50 11.00
N ASP A 68 -4.00 1.07 12.10
CA ASP A 68 -4.50 -0.05 12.90
C ASP A 68 -5.79 0.31 13.65
N THR A 69 -5.94 1.59 14.02
CA THR A 69 -7.08 2.07 14.80
C THR A 69 -7.79 3.26 14.15
N GLN A 70 -9.08 3.40 14.45
CA GLN A 70 -9.87 4.55 13.99
C GLN A 70 -9.29 5.87 14.50
N LYS A 71 -8.76 5.87 15.73
CA LYS A 71 -8.16 7.05 16.35
C LYS A 71 -6.96 7.55 15.55
N GLN A 72 -6.04 6.67 15.14
CA GLN A 72 -4.89 7.05 14.31
C GLN A 72 -5.33 7.66 12.96
N ALA A 73 -6.39 7.11 12.35
CA ALA A 73 -6.96 7.69 11.13
C ALA A 73 -7.60 9.06 11.36
N LEU A 74 -8.25 9.27 12.51
CA LEU A 74 -8.81 10.57 12.89
C LEU A 74 -7.73 11.61 13.15
N ASP A 75 -6.68 11.24 13.89
CA ASP A 75 -5.53 12.10 14.14
C ASP A 75 -4.86 12.50 12.81
N ARG A 76 -4.74 11.55 11.86
CA ARG A 76 -4.28 11.86 10.51
C ARG A 76 -5.22 12.80 9.77
N LYS A 77 -6.53 12.57 9.81
CA LYS A 77 -7.52 13.45 9.16
C LYS A 77 -7.33 14.90 9.61
N GLN A 78 -7.16 15.12 10.91
CA GLN A 78 -6.91 16.45 11.47
C GLN A 78 -5.60 17.06 10.94
N ALA A 79 -4.51 16.30 10.89
CA ALA A 79 -3.25 16.77 10.29
C ALA A 79 -3.40 17.12 8.80
N LEU A 80 -4.20 16.36 8.06
CA LEU A 80 -4.49 16.63 6.65
C LEU A 80 -5.39 17.87 6.48
N GLN A 81 -6.24 18.19 7.45
CA GLN A 81 -7.00 19.45 7.48
C GLN A 81 -6.09 20.65 7.68
N LEU A 82 -5.13 20.56 8.61
CA LEU A 82 -4.16 21.63 8.88
C LEU A 82 -3.26 21.95 7.67
N THR A 83 -3.02 20.97 6.80
CA THR A 83 -2.19 21.14 5.59
C THR A 83 -3.00 21.50 4.34
N GLY A 84 -4.32 21.69 4.46
CA GLY A 84 -5.21 22.00 3.34
C GLY A 84 -5.48 20.82 2.40
N THR A 85 -5.01 19.62 2.73
CA THR A 85 -5.29 18.40 1.96
C THR A 85 -6.75 17.97 2.12
N CYS A 86 -7.28 18.13 3.33
CA CYS A 86 -8.68 17.88 3.68
C CYS A 86 -9.38 19.18 4.04
N ALA A 87 -10.65 19.32 3.67
CA ALA A 87 -11.51 20.38 4.20
C ALA A 87 -11.88 20.10 5.66
N SER A 88 -12.04 21.16 6.44
CA SER A 88 -12.62 21.09 7.78
C SER A 88 -14.10 20.73 7.68
N ASP A 89 -14.56 19.84 8.56
CA ASP A 89 -15.99 19.58 8.72
C ASP A 89 -16.56 20.82 9.44
N SER A 90 -17.21 21.72 8.69
CA SER A 90 -17.87 22.93 9.19
C SER A 90 -19.10 22.62 10.02
#